data_AF-A0A1G9TPV1-F1
#
_entry.id   AF-A0A1G9TPV1-F1
#
_cell.length_a   1.000
_cell.length_b   1.000
_cell.length_c   1.000
_cell.angle_alpha   90.00
_cell.angle_beta   90.00
_cell.angle_gamma   90.00
#
_symmetry.space_group_name_H-M   'P 1'
#
loop_
_entity.id
_entity.type
_entity.pdbx_description
1 polymer ?
#
loop_
_entity_poly.entity_id
_entity_poly.type
_entity_poly.pdbx_seq_one_letter_code
_entity_poly.pdbx_strand_id
1 'polypeptide(L)'
;MKNSAHPTFADRKQHAAEAKKKLLEKFKTAPKLDDPELAAKRAEREAIAKAREARRIERERVKEETKARKAAELAEREAAARAAEAAEAAAREAEEKAELERHIAEEAAKKAERDARYAARKNRKR
;
A
#
# COMPACT_ATOMS: atom_id res chain seq x y z
N MET A 1 50.85 3.93 45.98
CA MET A 1 50.56 5.24 45.36
C MET A 1 49.06 5.47 45.43
N LYS A 2 48.59 6.63 45.92
CA LYS A 2 47.15 6.93 45.97
C LYS A 2 46.67 7.23 44.54
N ASN A 3 45.71 6.46 44.03
CA ASN A 3 45.14 6.66 42.70
C ASN A 3 44.35 7.99 42.66
N SER A 4 44.97 9.03 42.09
CA SER A 4 44.43 10.38 41.91
C SER A 4 43.32 10.46 40.84
N ALA A 5 43.03 9.36 40.13
CA ALA A 5 42.04 9.29 39.07
C ALA A 5 40.58 9.22 39.58
N HIS A 6 40.36 8.91 40.86
CA HIS A 6 39.03 8.80 41.43
C HIS A 6 38.82 9.81 42.57
N PRO A 7 37.74 10.62 42.52
CA PRO A 7 37.46 11.59 43.57
C PRO A 7 37.28 10.86 44.90
N THR A 8 37.98 11.36 45.91
CA THR A 8 37.93 10.84 47.26
C THR A 8 36.53 11.03 47.86
N PHE A 9 36.24 10.38 48.98
CA PHE A 9 34.95 10.57 49.65
C PHE A 9 34.67 12.04 50.01
N ALA A 10 35.71 12.78 50.41
CA ALA A 10 35.61 14.21 50.68
C ALA A 10 35.25 15.01 49.41
N ASP A 11 35.91 14.72 48.29
CA ASP A 11 35.63 15.37 47.00
C ASP A 11 34.20 15.07 46.53
N ARG A 12 33.73 13.82 46.66
CA ARG A 12 32.34 13.45 46.32
C ARG A 12 31.32 14.20 47.18
N LYS A 13 31.59 14.36 48.48
CA LYS A 13 30.73 15.13 49.39
C LYS A 13 30.69 16.61 48.99
N GLN A 14 31.84 17.19 48.65
CA GLN A 14 31.92 18.57 48.16
C GLN A 14 31.19 18.75 46.83
N HIS A 15 31.41 17.88 45.84
CA HIS A 15 30.70 17.93 44.56
C HIS A 15 29.18 17.79 44.72
N ALA A 16 28.71 16.91 45.60
CA ALA A 16 27.28 16.79 45.89
C ALA A 16 26.71 18.07 46.55
N ALA A 17 27.47 18.70 47.46
CA ALA A 17 27.08 19.96 48.07
C ALA A 17 27.05 21.12 47.05
N GLU A 18 28.03 21.19 46.16
CA GLU A 18 28.09 22.16 45.07
C GLU A 18 26.95 21.95 44.05
N ALA A 19 26.65 20.71 43.69
CA ALA A 19 25.55 20.38 42.79
C ALA A 19 24.20 20.82 43.39
N LYS A 20 23.97 20.56 44.69
CA LYS A 20 22.77 21.04 45.40
C LYS A 20 22.71 22.57 45.47
N LYS A 21 23.83 23.25 45.75
CA LYS A 21 23.90 24.72 45.71
C LYS A 21 23.54 25.27 44.33
N LYS A 22 24.13 24.71 43.27
CA LYS A 22 23.83 25.09 41.87
C LYS A 22 22.36 24.86 41.51
N LEU A 23 21.74 23.79 41.99
CA LEU A 23 20.30 23.54 41.77
C LEU A 23 19.42 24.56 42.49
N LEU A 24 19.76 24.91 43.73
CA LEU A 24 19.04 25.94 44.49
C LEU A 24 19.22 27.33 43.90
N GLU A 25 20.41 27.67 43.42
CA GLU A 25 20.67 28.92 42.69
C GLU A 25 19.86 28.98 41.40
N LYS A 26 19.87 27.91 40.59
CA LYS A 26 19.03 27.80 39.39
C LYS A 26 17.55 27.94 39.70
N PHE A 27 17.08 27.39 40.81
CA PHE A 27 15.67 27.52 41.22
C PHE A 27 15.34 28.95 41.65
N LYS A 28 16.25 29.63 42.35
CA LYS A 28 16.08 31.04 42.75
C LYS A 28 16.11 32.00 41.56
N THR A 29 16.95 31.73 40.56
CA THR A 29 17.07 32.55 39.34
C THR A 29 16.15 32.08 38.21
N ALA A 30 15.42 30.98 38.40
CA ALA A 30 14.49 30.48 37.40
C ALA A 30 13.40 31.53 37.14
N PRO A 31 13.11 31.83 35.86
CA PRO A 31 12.00 32.70 35.52
C PRO A 31 10.69 32.12 36.07
N LYS A 32 9.90 32.97 36.73
CA LYS A 32 8.61 32.58 37.34
C LYS A 32 7.60 32.23 36.24
N LEU A 33 6.53 31.55 36.62
CA LEU A 33 5.53 31.11 35.63
C LEU A 33 4.92 32.28 34.82
N ASP A 34 4.85 33.46 35.43
CA ASP A 34 4.33 34.72 34.89
C ASP A 34 5.39 35.55 34.15
N ASP A 35 6.59 34.99 33.92
CA ASP A 35 7.63 35.66 33.17
C ASP A 35 7.20 35.84 31.70
N PRO A 36 7.20 37.09 31.17
CA PRO A 36 6.76 37.37 29.81
C PRO A 36 7.59 36.64 28.74
N GLU A 37 8.87 36.36 28.98
CA GLU A 37 9.70 35.60 28.03
C GLU A 37 9.30 34.13 27.97
N LEU A 38 8.92 33.53 29.11
CA LEU A 38 8.40 32.16 29.13
C LEU A 38 7.03 32.08 28.46
N ALA A 39 6.16 33.07 28.68
CA ALA A 39 4.87 33.16 28.00
C ALA A 39 5.06 33.27 26.47
N ALA A 40 5.98 34.13 26.01
CA ALA A 40 6.31 34.27 24.60
C ALA A 40 6.84 32.96 23.98
N LYS A 41 7.76 32.27 24.67
CA LYS A 41 8.29 30.96 24.23
C LYS A 41 7.22 29.87 24.17
N ARG A 42 6.26 29.87 25.12
CA ARG A 42 5.12 28.95 25.08
C ARG A 42 4.22 29.25 23.89
N ALA A 43 3.86 30.52 23.69
CA ALA A 43 3.03 30.94 22.55
C ALA A 43 3.68 30.59 21.20
N GLU A 44 4.99 30.79 21.06
CA GLU A 44 5.73 30.40 19.85
C GLU A 44 5.69 28.88 19.61
N ARG A 45 5.93 28.08 20.65
CA ARG A 45 5.86 26.61 20.55
C ARG A 45 4.46 26.13 20.20
N GLU A 46 3.42 26.74 20.78
CA GLU A 46 2.03 26.44 20.47
C GLU A 46 1.69 26.81 19.02
N ALA A 47 2.15 27.95 18.52
CA ALA A 47 1.97 28.35 17.12
C ALA A 47 2.64 27.35 16.17
N ILE A 48 3.87 26.92 16.47
CA ILE A 48 4.58 25.90 15.70
C ILE A 48 3.84 24.55 15.75
N ALA A 49 3.32 24.15 16.92
CA ALA A 49 2.57 22.91 17.08
C ALA A 49 1.28 22.94 16.25
N LYS A 50 0.51 24.04 16.32
CA LYS A 50 -0.69 24.26 15.50
C LYS A 50 -0.36 24.21 14.00
N ALA A 51 0.72 24.87 13.57
CA ALA A 51 1.15 24.84 12.16
C ALA A 51 1.60 23.43 11.70
N ARG A 52 2.23 22.64 12.58
CA ARG A 52 2.59 21.24 12.30
C ARG A 52 1.35 20.35 12.21
N GLU A 53 0.38 20.55 13.10
CA GLU A 53 -0.88 19.83 13.11
C GLU A 53 -1.71 20.13 11.85
N ALA A 54 -1.85 21.39 11.46
CA ALA A 54 -2.53 21.77 10.22
C ALA A 54 -1.89 21.09 9.00
N ARG A 55 -0.55 21.10 8.91
CA ARG A 55 0.18 20.37 7.84
C ARG A 55 0.04 18.86 7.92
N ARG A 56 -0.18 18.28 9.10
CA ARG A 56 -0.42 16.84 9.26
C ARG A 56 -1.81 16.50 8.74
N ILE A 57 -2.84 17.25 9.16
CA ILE A 57 -4.23 17.06 8.72
C ILE A 57 -4.33 17.16 7.20
N GLU A 58 -3.72 18.17 6.60
CA GLU A 58 -3.75 18.34 5.14
C GLU A 58 -3.06 17.18 4.41
N ARG A 59 -1.88 16.76 4.88
CA ARG A 59 -1.17 15.61 4.29
C ARG A 59 -1.98 14.32 4.42
N GLU A 60 -2.65 14.09 5.54
CA GLU A 60 -3.51 12.91 5.71
C GLU A 60 -4.72 12.96 4.76
N ARG A 61 -5.36 14.13 4.57
CA ARG A 61 -6.44 14.28 3.59
C ARG A 61 -5.99 13.95 2.16
N VAL A 62 -4.88 14.54 1.72
CA VAL A 62 -4.32 14.26 0.39
C VAL A 62 -3.91 12.79 0.25
N LYS A 63 -3.35 12.17 1.29
CA LYS A 63 -3.03 10.74 1.27
C LYS A 63 -4.27 9.88 1.10
N GLU A 64 -5.34 10.15 1.83
CA GLU A 64 -6.58 9.38 1.71
C GLU A 64 -7.24 9.57 0.34
N GLU A 65 -7.29 10.79 -0.18
CA GLU A 65 -7.80 11.05 -1.53
C GLU A 65 -6.97 10.35 -2.62
N THR A 66 -5.65 10.39 -2.51
CA THR A 66 -4.76 9.72 -3.47
C THR A 66 -4.84 8.20 -3.36
N LYS A 67 -5.02 7.64 -2.17
CA LYS A 67 -5.28 6.20 -1.98
C LYS A 67 -6.61 5.80 -2.62
N ALA A 68 -7.68 6.56 -2.37
CA ALA A 68 -8.98 6.31 -2.96
C ALA A 68 -8.93 6.34 -4.50
N ARG A 69 -8.26 7.34 -5.09
CA ARG A 69 -8.06 7.42 -6.54
C ARG A 69 -7.29 6.23 -7.09
N LYS A 70 -6.19 5.83 -6.44
CA LYS A 70 -5.39 4.67 -6.88
C LYS A 70 -6.16 3.36 -6.77
N ALA A 71 -6.97 3.20 -5.73
CA ALA A 71 -7.81 2.02 -5.55
C ALA A 71 -8.88 1.93 -6.64
N ALA A 72 -9.52 3.05 -6.99
CA ALA A 72 -10.47 3.12 -8.10
C ALA A 72 -9.80 2.80 -9.45
N GLU A 73 -8.65 3.41 -9.74
CA GLU A 73 -7.89 3.14 -10.98
C GLU A 73 -7.46 1.67 -11.09
N LEU A 74 -7.02 1.06 -9.98
CA LEU A 74 -6.67 -0.35 -9.95
C LEU A 74 -7.90 -1.24 -10.20
N ALA A 75 -9.03 -0.95 -9.54
CA ALA A 75 -10.26 -1.68 -9.73
C ALA A 75 -10.78 -1.61 -11.18
N GLU A 76 -10.72 -0.43 -11.81
CA GLU A 76 -11.08 -0.26 -13.23
C GLU A 76 -10.16 -1.07 -14.14
N ARG A 77 -8.83 -1.04 -13.90
CA ARG A 77 -7.87 -1.83 -14.69
C ARG A 77 -8.09 -3.32 -14.53
N GLU A 78 -8.34 -3.80 -13.31
CA GLU A 78 -8.63 -5.21 -13.07
C GLU A 78 -9.95 -5.63 -13.72
N ALA A 79 -10.99 -4.79 -13.66
CA ALA A 79 -12.25 -5.06 -14.33
C ALA A 79 -12.08 -5.12 -15.85
N ALA A 80 -11.33 -4.19 -16.45
CA ALA A 80 -11.03 -4.19 -17.88
C ALA A 80 -10.21 -5.41 -18.30
N ALA A 81 -9.20 -5.80 -17.51
CA ALA A 81 -8.40 -6.98 -17.78
C ALA A 81 -9.24 -8.26 -17.73
N ARG A 82 -10.08 -8.42 -16.69
CA ARG A 82 -11.00 -9.58 -16.60
C ARG A 82 -12.01 -9.62 -17.73
N ALA A 83 -12.53 -8.46 -18.16
CA ALA A 83 -13.45 -8.39 -19.29
C ALA A 83 -12.75 -8.78 -20.61
N ALA A 84 -11.50 -8.35 -20.81
CA ALA A 84 -10.71 -8.75 -21.97
C ALA A 84 -10.39 -10.25 -21.96
N GLU A 85 -9.96 -10.81 -20.83
CA GLU A 85 -9.71 -12.26 -20.67
C GLU A 85 -10.99 -13.08 -20.93
N ALA A 86 -12.13 -12.64 -20.39
CA ALA A 86 -13.41 -13.31 -20.61
C ALA A 86 -13.85 -13.25 -22.09
N ALA A 87 -13.64 -12.11 -22.76
CA ALA A 87 -13.93 -11.96 -24.18
C ALA A 87 -13.04 -12.85 -25.05
N GLU A 88 -11.75 -12.94 -24.72
CA GLU A 88 -10.81 -13.81 -25.41
C GLU A 88 -11.15 -15.29 -25.21
N ALA A 89 -11.46 -15.70 -23.98
CA ALA A 89 -11.89 -17.06 -23.69
C ALA A 89 -13.18 -17.42 -24.46
N ALA A 90 -14.17 -16.53 -24.47
CA ALA A 90 -15.40 -16.74 -25.22
C ALA A 90 -15.17 -16.83 -26.74
N ALA A 91 -14.24 -16.05 -27.28
CA ALA A 91 -13.86 -16.12 -28.69
C ALA A 91 -13.22 -17.47 -29.03
N ARG A 92 -12.25 -17.93 -28.22
CA ARG A 92 -11.62 -19.25 -28.39
C ARG A 92 -12.64 -20.39 -28.31
N GLU A 93 -13.53 -20.36 -27.33
CA GLU A 93 -14.60 -21.37 -27.22
C GLU A 93 -15.54 -21.37 -28.43
N ALA A 94 -15.85 -20.19 -28.98
CA ALA A 94 -16.69 -20.09 -30.18
C ALA A 94 -15.98 -20.64 -31.42
N GLU A 95 -14.67 -20.37 -31.57
CA GLU A 95 -13.85 -20.93 -32.64
C GLU A 95 -13.76 -22.45 -32.55
N GLU A 96 -13.46 -23.00 -31.37
CA GLU A 96 -13.39 -24.45 -31.14
C GLU A 96 -14.73 -25.13 -31.46
N LYS A 97 -15.86 -24.54 -31.03
CA LYS A 97 -17.19 -25.06 -31.37
C LYS A 97 -17.44 -25.04 -32.89
N ALA A 98 -17.09 -23.95 -33.56
CA ALA A 98 -17.25 -23.83 -35.00
C ALA A 98 -16.36 -24.80 -35.79
N GLU A 99 -15.17 -25.14 -35.27
CA GLU A 99 -14.30 -26.17 -35.85
C GLU A 99 -14.87 -27.58 -35.67
N LEU A 100 -15.37 -27.90 -34.46
CA LEU A 100 -16.03 -29.17 -34.20
C LEU A 100 -17.26 -29.38 -35.07
N GLU A 101 -18.11 -28.36 -35.22
CA GLU A 101 -19.28 -28.40 -36.09
C GLU A 101 -18.90 -28.64 -37.56
N ARG A 102 -17.86 -27.95 -38.05
CA ARG A 102 -17.31 -28.18 -39.39
C ARG A 102 -16.82 -29.61 -39.56
N HIS A 103 -16.07 -30.14 -38.60
CA HIS A 103 -15.58 -31.51 -38.64
C HIS A 103 -16.72 -32.54 -38.69
N ILE A 104 -17.75 -32.36 -37.85
CA ILE A 104 -18.94 -33.23 -37.84
C ILE A 104 -19.67 -33.17 -39.19
N ALA A 105 -19.84 -31.98 -39.76
CA ALA A 105 -20.48 -31.82 -41.06
C ALA A 105 -19.69 -32.50 -42.19
N GLU A 106 -18.36 -32.38 -42.19
CA GLU A 106 -17.49 -33.05 -43.15
C GLU A 106 -17.56 -34.58 -43.04
N GLU A 107 -17.56 -35.12 -41.82
CA GLU A 107 -17.72 -36.55 -41.57
C GLU A 107 -19.09 -37.07 -42.04
N ALA A 108 -20.15 -36.31 -41.75
CA ALA A 108 -21.49 -36.63 -42.21
C ALA A 108 -21.56 -36.65 -43.75
N ALA A 109 -20.94 -35.67 -44.42
CA ALA A 109 -20.88 -35.61 -45.89
C ALA A 109 -20.10 -36.80 -46.48
N LYS A 110 -18.92 -37.14 -45.92
CA LYS A 110 -18.12 -38.31 -46.32
C LYS A 110 -18.90 -39.62 -46.16
N LYS A 111 -19.68 -39.74 -45.08
CA LYS A 111 -20.55 -40.90 -44.85
C LYS A 111 -21.67 -40.97 -45.87
N ALA A 112 -22.37 -39.86 -46.12
CA ALA A 112 -23.44 -39.79 -47.12
C ALA A 112 -22.93 -40.16 -48.53
N GLU A 113 -21.75 -39.68 -48.91
CA GLU A 113 -21.11 -40.05 -50.18
C GLU A 113 -20.81 -41.55 -50.26
N ARG A 114 -20.26 -42.12 -49.18
CA ARG A 114 -19.99 -43.56 -49.08
C ARG A 114 -21.27 -44.38 -49.21
N ASP A 115 -22.33 -43.98 -48.53
CA ASP A 115 -23.63 -44.66 -48.56
C ASP A 115 -24.26 -44.59 -49.97
N ALA A 116 -24.16 -43.44 -50.65
CA ALA A 116 -24.58 -43.30 -52.05
C ALA A 116 -23.80 -44.24 -53.00
N ARG A 117 -22.48 -44.34 -52.83
CA ARG A 117 -21.63 -45.27 -53.59
C ARG A 117 -22.03 -46.72 -53.34
N TYR A 118 -22.31 -47.10 -52.09
CA TYR A 118 -22.77 -48.46 -51.75
C TYR A 118 -24.14 -48.76 -52.35
N ALA A 119 -25.09 -47.82 -52.30
CA ALA A 119 -26.41 -47.97 -52.92
C ALA A 119 -26.29 -48.16 -54.44
N ALA A 120 -25.48 -47.34 -55.12
CA ALA A 120 -25.23 -47.47 -56.55
C ALA A 120 -24.59 -48.83 -56.91
N ARG A 121 -23.63 -49.31 -56.12
CA ARG A 121 -23.01 -50.63 -56.32
C ARG A 121 -24.02 -51.77 -56.14
N LYS A 122 -24.91 -51.68 -55.14
CA LYS A 122 -25.95 -52.68 -54.89
C LYS A 122 -26.96 -52.73 -56.04
N ASN A 123 -27.35 -51.58 -56.58
CA ASN A 123 -28.27 -51.50 -57.72
C ASN A 123 -27.69 -52.09 -59.01
N ARG A 124 -26.36 -52.05 -59.21
CA ARG A 124 -25.68 -52.71 -60.35
C ARG A 124 -25.56 -54.23 -60.24
N LYS A 125 -25.67 -54.78 -59.02
CA LYS A 125 -25.53 -56.21 -58.76
C LYS A 125 -26.86 -56.96 -58.77
N ARG A 126 -27.98 -56.23 -58.76
CA ARG A 126 -29.31 -56.77 -59.05
C ARG A 126 -29.54 -56.70 -60.55
#